data_AF-A0A9D2UYA7-F1
#
_entry.id   AF-A0A9D2UYA7-F1
#
_cell.length_a   1.000
_cell.length_b   1.000
_cell.length_c   1.000
_cell.angle_alpha   90.00
_cell.angle_beta   90.00
_cell.angle_gamma   90.00
#
_symmetry.space_group_name_H-M   'P 1'
#
loop_
_entity.id
_entity.type
_entity.pdbx_description
1 polymer ?
#
loop_
_entity_poly.entity_id
_entity_poly.type
_entity_poly.pdbx_seq_one_letter_code
_entity_poly.pdbx_strand_id
1 'polypeptide(L)'
;MLVIDEHLIDKPTTDQMHFLLELTERRYDNSSTIYCSQYPVDEWHRRMGGGAHAESVMDRIVHNAVRIQMGDVNMREMMAKRKVERSAHLGDNGRAI
;
A
#
# COMPACT_ATOMS: atom_id res chain seq x y z
N MET A 1 2.25 13.94 9.31
CA MET A 1 1.63 12.84 8.55
C MET A 1 2.74 12.04 7.90
N LEU A 2 2.68 10.71 7.95
CA LEU A 2 3.65 9.80 7.33
C LEU A 2 2.90 8.82 6.42
N VAL A 3 3.49 8.50 5.27
CA VAL A 3 2.99 7.46 4.36
C VAL A 3 4.09 6.42 4.20
N ILE A 4 3.75 5.17 4.45
CA ILE A 4 4.62 4.01 4.21
C ILE A 4 4.00 3.27 3.03
N ASP A 5 4.66 3.41 1.88
CA ASP A 5 4.26 2.70 0.68
C ASP A 5 4.92 1.32 0.62
N GLU A 6 4.35 0.43 -0.19
CA GLU A 6 4.92 -0.91 -0.45
C GLU A 6 5.16 -1.75 0.83
N HIS A 7 4.30 -1.60 1.83
CA HIS A 7 4.44 -2.27 3.12
C HIS A 7 4.36 -3.80 2.98
N LEU A 8 5.37 -4.49 3.51
CA LEU A 8 5.48 -5.96 3.57
C LEU A 8 5.53 -6.66 2.21
N ILE A 9 6.05 -5.99 1.17
CA ILE A 9 6.44 -6.66 -0.09
C ILE A 9 7.37 -7.84 0.22
N ASP A 10 8.46 -7.54 0.93
CA ASP A 10 9.40 -8.53 1.45
C ASP A 10 9.24 -8.71 2.96
N LYS A 11 9.68 -9.88 3.44
CA LYS A 11 9.76 -10.14 4.88
C LYS A 11 10.81 -9.20 5.51
N PRO A 12 10.45 -8.38 6.50
CA PRO A 12 11.42 -7.51 7.17
C PRO A 12 12.45 -8.33 7.95
N THR A 13 13.68 -7.80 8.01
CA THR A 13 14.71 -8.31 8.92
C THR A 13 14.36 -8.00 10.38
N THR A 14 15.04 -8.63 11.32
CA THR A 14 14.86 -8.35 12.75
C THR A 14 15.04 -6.87 13.08
N ASP A 15 16.09 -6.23 12.55
CA ASP A 15 16.34 -4.80 12.77
C ASP A 15 15.24 -3.93 12.17
N GLN A 16 14.75 -4.28 10.98
CA GLN A 16 13.62 -3.58 10.36
C GLN A 16 12.33 -3.75 11.17
N MET A 17 12.10 -4.92 11.77
CA MET A 17 10.96 -5.15 12.67
C MET A 17 11.06 -4.31 13.95
N HIS A 18 12.24 -4.22 14.56
CA HIS A 18 12.45 -3.33 15.70
C HIS A 18 12.22 -1.86 15.34
N PHE A 19 12.73 -1.44 14.19
CA PHE A 19 12.49 -0.09 13.68
C PHE A 19 11.01 0.18 13.43
N LEU A 20 10.29 -0.75 12.80
CA LEU A 20 8.84 -0.63 12.57
C LEU A 20 8.06 -0.52 13.88
N LEU A 21 8.44 -1.30 14.90
CA LEU A 21 7.82 -1.22 16.21
C LEU A 21 8.05 0.13 16.87
N GLU A 22 9.28 0.62 16.90
CA GLU A 22 9.61 1.92 17.49
C GLU A 22 8.93 3.08 16.74
N LEU A 23 8.93 3.02 15.40
CA LEU A 23 8.25 4.00 14.56
C LEU A 23 6.74 4.01 14.83
N THR A 24 6.13 2.83 14.90
CA THR A 24 4.69 2.69 15.12
C THR A 24 4.31 3.16 16.52
N GLU A 25 5.08 2.79 17.56
CA GLU A 25 4.91 3.25 18.94
C GLU A 25 4.93 4.77 19.04
N ARG A 26 5.97 5.43 18.49
CA ARG A 26 6.10 6.90 18.57
C ARG A 26 4.97 7.67 17.87
N ARG A 27 4.28 7.01 16.94
CA ARG A 27 3.21 7.61 16.13
C ARG A 27 1.82 7.23 16.64
N TYR A 28 1.70 6.14 17.39
CA TYR A 28 0.46 5.66 17.97
C TYR A 28 -0.21 6.78 18.78
N ASP A 29 -1.48 7.03 18.47
CA ASP A 29 -2.34 8.05 19.08
C ASP A 29 -1.82 9.51 19.06
N ASN A 30 -0.74 9.78 18.32
CA ASN A 30 -0.09 11.09 18.29
C ASN A 30 -0.12 11.73 16.89
N SER A 31 -0.01 10.94 15.81
CA SER A 31 -0.07 11.50 14.46
C SER A 31 -0.48 10.50 13.39
N SER A 32 -1.21 10.97 12.37
CA SER A 32 -1.75 10.13 11.30
C SER A 32 -0.66 9.44 10.47
N THR A 33 -0.84 8.14 10.22
CA THR A 33 0.06 7.29 9.43
C THR A 33 -0.75 6.47 8.44
N ILE A 34 -0.34 6.45 7.18
CA ILE A 34 -0.97 5.65 6.12
C ILE A 34 -0.02 4.51 5.76
N TYR A 35 -0.53 3.29 5.77
CA TYR A 35 0.18 2.10 5.32
C TYR A 35 -0.47 1.60 4.04
N CYS A 36 0.29 1.55 2.95
CA CYS A 36 -0.15 0.98 1.68
C CYS A 36 0.49 -0.40 1.52
N SER A 37 -0.31 -1.44 1.36
CA SER A 37 0.18 -2.80 1.13
C SER A 37 -0.60 -3.45 -0.02
N GLN A 38 0.08 -4.36 -0.72
CA GLN A 38 -0.57 -5.25 -1.70
C GLN A 38 -1.26 -6.44 -1.03
N TYR A 39 -1.04 -6.64 0.26
CA TYR A 39 -1.55 -7.80 1.00
C TYR A 39 -2.66 -7.37 1.95
N PRO A 40 -3.69 -8.22 2.12
CA PRO A 40 -4.75 -7.95 3.07
C PRO A 40 -4.19 -8.01 4.50
N VAL A 41 -4.81 -7.22 5.39
CA VAL A 41 -4.30 -6.98 6.76
C VAL A 41 -4.17 -8.26 7.60
N ASP A 42 -5.01 -9.26 7.34
CA ASP A 42 -4.97 -10.58 7.97
C ASP A 42 -3.68 -11.36 7.65
N GLU A 43 -3.00 -11.06 6.54
CA GLU A 43 -1.71 -11.67 6.21
C GLU A 43 -0.50 -10.99 6.86
N TRP A 44 -0.66 -9.77 7.38
CA TRP A 44 0.47 -8.94 7.80
C TRP A 44 1.25 -9.55 8.97
N HIS A 45 0.56 -10.12 9.97
CA HIS A 45 1.22 -10.80 11.09
C HIS A 45 2.15 -11.91 10.60
N ARG A 46 1.68 -12.76 9.68
CA ARG A 46 2.50 -13.83 9.07
C ARG A 46 3.67 -13.26 8.26
N ARG A 47 3.44 -12.19 7.49
CA ARG A 47 4.47 -11.57 6.63
C ARG A 47 5.58 -10.88 7.40
N MET A 48 5.28 -10.34 8.58
CA MET A 48 6.27 -9.83 9.53
C MET A 48 7.12 -10.94 10.17
N GLY A 49 6.79 -12.21 9.94
CA GLY A 49 7.45 -13.37 10.57
C GLY A 49 6.77 -13.85 11.84
N GLY A 50 5.65 -13.22 12.24
CA GLY A 50 4.86 -13.59 13.42
C GLY A 50 5.53 -13.25 14.76
N GLY A 51 4.98 -13.85 15.82
CA GLY A 51 5.51 -13.71 17.18
C GLY A 51 5.18 -12.36 17.82
N ALA A 52 5.75 -12.14 19.00
CA ALA A 52 5.36 -11.01 19.86
C ALA A 52 5.59 -9.63 19.22
N HIS A 53 6.65 -9.46 18.41
CA HIS A 53 6.91 -8.19 17.73
C HIS A 53 5.88 -7.91 16.64
N ALA A 54 5.53 -8.90 15.82
CA ALA A 54 4.49 -8.74 14.80
C ALA A 54 3.13 -8.43 15.43
N GLU A 55 2.77 -9.13 16.50
CA GLU A 55 1.53 -8.87 17.25
C GLU A 55 1.51 -7.45 17.81
N SER A 56 2.62 -7.03 18.44
CA SER A 56 2.74 -5.68 19.01
C SER A 56 2.62 -4.57 17.95
N VAL A 57 3.21 -4.75 16.77
CA VAL A 57 3.08 -3.81 15.66
C VAL A 57 1.64 -3.79 15.15
N MET A 58 1.06 -4.96 14.93
CA MET A 58 -0.32 -5.11 14.46
C MET A 58 -1.28 -4.39 15.39
N ASP A 59 -1.25 -4.67 16.71
CA ASP A 59 -2.12 -4.04 17.71
C ASP A 59 -2.14 -2.52 17.56
N ARG A 60 -0.98 -1.88 17.43
CA ARG A 60 -0.88 -0.41 17.31
C ARG A 60 -1.43 0.11 15.99
N ILE A 61 -1.25 -0.62 14.89
CA ILE A 61 -1.76 -0.21 13.59
C ILE A 61 -3.27 -0.43 13.53
N VAL A 62 -3.76 -1.64 13.80
CA VAL A 62 -5.16 -2.01 13.54
C VAL A 62 -6.15 -1.48 14.58
N HIS A 63 -5.72 -1.20 15.82
CA HIS A 63 -6.64 -0.78 16.88
C HIS A 63 -7.34 0.55 16.59
N ASN A 64 -6.72 1.46 15.83
CA ASN A 64 -7.30 2.75 15.45
C ASN A 64 -7.19 3.02 13.94
N ALA A 65 -7.23 1.99 13.11
CA ALA A 65 -7.13 2.13 11.66
C ALA A 65 -8.48 2.17 10.96
N VAL A 66 -8.60 3.08 9.99
CA VAL A 66 -9.58 2.97 8.92
C VAL A 66 -8.97 2.12 7.81
N ARG A 67 -9.63 1.01 7.46
CA ARG A 67 -9.17 0.10 6.40
C ARG A 67 -9.89 0.44 5.08
N ILE A 68 -9.12 0.61 4.02
CA ILE A 68 -9.63 0.83 2.67
C ILE A 68 -9.12 -0.33 1.80
N GLN A 69 -10.03 -1.22 1.41
CA GLN A 69 -9.71 -2.30 0.49
C GLN A 69 -9.81 -1.77 -0.95
N MET A 70 -8.68 -1.80 -1.66
CA MET A 70 -8.64 -1.43 -3.08
C MET A 70 -9.14 -2.62 -3.93
N GLY A 71 -9.77 -2.31 -5.07
CA GLY A 71 -10.17 -3.31 -6.06
C GLY A 71 -9.03 -3.69 -7.01
N ASP A 72 -9.32 -4.53 -7.99
CA ASP A 72 -8.32 -5.18 -8.85
C ASP A 72 -7.94 -4.35 -10.11
N VAL A 73 -8.37 -3.09 -10.19
CA VAL A 73 -8.15 -2.27 -11.39
C VAL A 73 -6.71 -1.77 -11.43
N ASN A 74 -5.94 -2.25 -12.42
CA ASN A 74 -4.63 -1.70 -12.71
C ASN A 74 -4.74 -0.34 -13.42
N MET A 75 -4.51 0.73 -12.67
CA MET A 75 -4.58 2.09 -13.19
C MET A 75 -3.54 2.38 -14.29
N ARG A 76 -2.35 1.76 -14.23
CA ARG A 76 -1.32 1.95 -15.26
C ARG A 76 -1.76 1.36 -16.60
N GLU A 77 -2.32 0.16 -16.58
CA GLU A 77 -2.88 -0.49 -17.77
C GLU A 77 -4.07 0.30 -18.33
N MET A 78 -5.00 0.72 -17.47
CA MET A 78 -6.16 1.51 -17.90
C MET A 78 -5.75 2.82 -18.57
N MET A 79 -4.78 3.54 -18.00
CA MET A 79 -4.28 4.80 -18.58
C MET A 79 -3.53 4.57 -19.89
N ALA A 80 -2.78 3.46 -20.01
CA ALA A 80 -2.12 3.09 -21.26
C ALA A 80 -3.14 2.82 -22.38
N LYS A 81 -4.20 2.05 -22.10
CA LYS A 81 -5.30 1.78 -23.04
C LYS A 81 -5.98 3.07 -23.51
N ARG A 82 -6.34 3.96 -22.57
CA ARG A 82 -6.95 5.27 -22.87
C ARG A 82 -6.07 6.14 -23.78
N LYS A 83 -4.75 6.11 -23.59
CA LYS A 83 -3.80 6.88 -24.42
C LYS A 83 -3.77 6.36 -25.86
N VAL A 84 -3.83 5.05 -26.05
CA VAL A 84 -3.88 4.42 -27.39
C VAL A 84 -5.19 4.77 -28.11
N GLU A 85 -6.33 4.63 -27.43
CA GLU A 85 -7.66 4.95 -27.97
C GLU A 85 -7.75 6.42 -28.40
N ARG A 86 -7.23 7.34 -27.57
CA ARG A 86 -7.21 8.77 -27.88
C ARG A 86 -6.37 9.09 -29.11
N SER A 87 -5.22 8.45 -29.28
CA SER A 87 -4.36 8.63 -30.46
C SER A 87 -4.98 8.06 -31.73
N ALA A 88 -5.69 6.93 -31.64
CA ALA A 88 -6.43 6.37 -32.77
C ALA A 88 -7.58 7.29 -33.23
N HIS A 89 -8.31 7.89 -32.29
CA HIS A 89 -9.40 8.83 -32.59
C HIS A 89 -8.92 10.14 -33.23
N LEU A 90 -7.71 10.59 -32.90
CA LEU A 90 -7.09 11.79 -33.51
C LEU A 90 -6.52 11.51 -34.90
N GLY A 91 -6.11 10.27 -35.19
CA GLY A 91 -5.58 9.88 -36.50
C GLY A 91 -6.64 9.67 -37.59
N ASP A 92 -7.87 9.31 -37.21
CA ASP A 92 -8.97 9.03 -38.15
C ASP A 92 -9.63 10.32 -38.70
N ASN A 93 -9.61 11.40 -37.92
CA ASN A 93 -10.08 12.73 -38.36
C ASN A 93 -9.13 13.47 -39.31
N GLY A 94 -7.93 12.92 -39.58
CA GLY A 94 -6.92 13.53 -40.45
C GLY A 94 -6.92 13.03 -41.90
N ARG A 95 -7.82 12.10 -42.27
CA ARG A 95 -7.82 11.42 -43.57
C ARG A 95 -8.97 11.81 -44.51
N ALA A 96 -9.76 12.80 -44.12
CA ALA A 96 -10.86 13.34 -44.91
C ALA A 96 -10.59 14.80 -45.32
N ILE A 97 -9.58 15.02 -46.16
CA ILE A 97 -9.45 16.15 -47.11
C ILE A 97 -8.49 15.74 -48.23
#